data_AF-A0A1C5QRW0-F1
#
_entry.id   AF-A0A1C5QRW0-F1
#
_cell.length_a   1.000
_cell.length_b   1.000
_cell.length_c   1.000
_cell.angle_alpha   90.00
_cell.angle_beta   90.00
_cell.angle_gamma   90.00
#
_symmetry.space_group_name_H-M   'P 1'
#
loop_
_entity.id
_entity.type
_entity.pdbx_description
1 polymer ?
#
loop_
_entity_poly.entity_id
_entity_poly.type
_entity_poly.pdbx_seq_one_letter_code
_entity_poly.pdbx_strand_id
1 'polypeptide(L)' 'MKIYKVKNYDEMSKKAAAILAAQVVMNPRSVLGLVIGSTPVGTYEYL' A
#
# COMPACT_ATOMS: atom_id res chain seq x y z
N MET A 1 -1.32 2.33 -17.47
CA MET A 1 -0.32 2.01 -16.41
C MET A 1 0.11 3.32 -15.76
N LYS A 2 0.13 3.41 -14.42
CA LYS A 2 0.56 4.60 -13.69
C LYS A 2 1.78 4.25 -12.84
N ILE A 3 2.87 5.01 -13.00
CA ILE A 3 4.15 4.76 -12.31
C ILE A 3 4.33 5.81 -11.22
N TYR A 4 4.64 5.37 -10.00
CA TYR A 4 4.99 6.24 -8.89
C TYR A 4 6.48 6.07 -8.59
N LYS A 5 7.26 7.13 -8.80
CA LYS A 5 8.65 7.21 -8.35
C LYS A 5 8.67 7.90 -6.98
N VAL A 6 9.33 7.28 -6.01
CA VAL A 6 9.47 7.78 -4.64
C VAL A 6 10.95 7.80 -4.28
N LYS A 7 11.30 8.55 -3.23
CA LYS A 7 12.71 8.75 -2.86
C LYS A 7 13.35 7.53 -2.22
N ASN A 8 12.58 6.78 -1.43
CA ASN A 8 13.08 5.69 -0.60
C ASN A 8 11.97 4.70 -0.23
N TYR A 9 12.37 3.65 0.50
CA TYR A 9 11.49 2.57 0.95
C TYR A 9 10.36 3.03 1.88
N ASP A 10 10.63 3.96 2.79
CA ASP A 10 9.65 4.49 3.72
C ASP A 10 8.53 5.26 2.99
N GLU A 11 8.90 6.14 2.07
CA GLU A 11 7.93 6.86 1.22
C GLU A 11 7.13 5.90 0.34
N MET A 12 7.77 4.86 -0.22
CA MET A 12 7.07 3.81 -0.96
C MET A 12 6.02 3.13 -0.09
N SER A 13 6.40 2.77 1.13
CA SER A 13 5.58 2.05 2.09
C SER A 13 4.34 2.86 2.48
N LYS A 14 4.52 4.13 2.86
CA LYS A 14 3.43 5.07 3.16
C LYS A 14 2.51 5.30 1.98
N LYS A 15 3.06 5.44 0.78
CA LYS A 15 2.27 5.64 -0.45
C LYS A 15 1.38 4.42 -0.73
N ALA A 16 1.93 3.22 -0.62
CA ALA A 16 1.18 1.98 -0.83
C ALA A 16 0.09 1.79 0.24
N ALA A 17 0.40 2.08 1.51
CA ALA A 17 -0.56 2.02 2.61
C ALA A 17 -1.74 2.98 2.38
N ALA A 18 -1.46 4.22 1.99
CA ALA A 18 -2.50 5.21 1.68
C ALA A 18 -3.41 4.78 0.52
N ILE A 19 -2.87 4.14 -0.52
CA ILE A 19 -3.67 3.61 -1.64
C ILE A 19 -4.56 2.47 -1.17
N LEU A 20 -4.03 1.55 -0.35
CA LEU A 20 -4.80 0.42 0.20
C LEU A 20 -5.91 0.91 1.16
N ALA A 21 -5.58 1.83 2.07
CA ALA A 21 -6.55 2.43 2.98
C ALA A 21 -7.67 3.15 2.22
N ALA A 22 -7.33 3.92 1.19
CA ALA A 22 -8.32 4.57 0.34
C ALA A 22 -9.25 3.55 -0.34
N GLN A 23 -8.73 2.42 -0.80
CA GLN A 23 -9.56 1.35 -1.38
C GLN A 23 -10.57 0.79 -0.37
N VAL A 24 -10.15 0.55 0.87
CA VAL A 24 -11.02 0.04 1.94
C VAL A 24 -12.09 1.08 2.30
N VAL A 25 -11.72 2.36 2.42
CA VAL A 25 -12.66 3.43 2.73
C VAL A 25 -13.68 3.64 1.61
N MET A 26 -13.24 3.65 0.35
CA MET A 26 -14.12 3.84 -0.80
C MET A 26 -15.02 2.63 -1.06
N ASN A 27 -14.55 1.42 -0.78
CA ASN A 27 -15.34 0.20 -0.90
C ASN A 27 -14.95 -0.81 0.19
N PRO A 28 -15.66 -0.82 1.32
CA PRO A 28 -15.38 -1.73 2.45
C PRO A 28 -15.53 -3.22 2.12
N ARG A 29 -16.20 -3.57 1.00
CA ARG A 29 -16.36 -4.95 0.54
C ARG A 29 -15.30 -5.38 -0.48
N SER A 30 -14.25 -4.58 -0.66
CA SER A 30 -13.16 -4.91 -1.58
C SER A 30 -12.47 -6.21 -1.19
N VAL A 31 -12.25 -7.09 -2.16
CA VAL A 31 -11.37 -8.25 -2.00
C VAL A 31 -9.95 -7.82 -2.30
N LEU A 32 -9.06 -7.88 -1.31
CA LEU A 32 -7.66 -7.46 -1.43
C LEU A 32 -6.74 -8.68 -1.54
N GLY A 33 -5.96 -8.74 -2.62
CA GLY A 33 -4.86 -9.70 -2.75
C GLY A 33 -3.62 -9.19 -2.03
N LEU A 34 -3.32 -9.74 -0.86
CA LEU A 34 -2.15 -9.39 -0.06
C LEU A 34 -1.02 -10.40 -0.28
N VAL A 35 0.22 -9.96 -0.07
CA VAL A 35 1.42 -10.77 -0.30
C VAL A 35 2.35 -10.69 0.90
N ILE A 36 3.15 -11.73 1.10
CA ILE A 36 4.21 -11.77 2.10
C ILE A 36 5.57 -11.43 1.49
N GLY A 37 6.55 -11.14 2.34
CA GLY A 37 7.92 -10.78 1.95
C GLY A 37 8.38 -9.50 2.62
N SER A 38 9.63 -9.08 2.39
CA SER A 38 10.20 -7.88 3.01
C SER A 38 9.63 -6.58 2.43
N THR A 39 9.34 -6.53 1.13
CA THR A 39 8.85 -5.33 0.45
C THR A 39 7.54 -4.75 1.02
N PRO A 40 6.49 -5.56 1.32
CA PRO A 40 5.24 -5.02 1.87
C PRO A 40 5.26 -4.79 3.39
N VAL A 41 6.34 -5.14 4.12
CA VAL A 41 6.38 -5.00 5.60
C VAL A 41 6.07 -3.56 6.02
N GLY A 42 6.75 -2.58 5.43
CA GLY A 42 6.52 -1.18 5.77
C GLY A 42 5.12 -0.71 5.37
N THR A 43 4.55 -1.26 4.30
CA THR A 43 3.17 -0.96 3.91
C THR A 43 2.17 -1.42 4.98
N TYR A 44 2.38 -2.60 5.57
CA TYR A 44 1.53 -3.10 6.65
C TYR A 44 1.74 -2.39 7.97
N GLU A 45 2.95 -1.88 8.25
CA GLU A 45 3.22 -1.06 9.43
C GLU A 45 2.48 0.29 9.41
N TYR A 46 2.18 0.82 8.22
CA TYR A 46 1.47 2.10 8.03
C TYR A 46 -0.03 1.97 7.78
N LEU A 47 -0.57 0.76 7.68
CA LEU A 47 -2.00 0.48 7.47
C LEU A 47 -2.76 0.42 8.79
#